data_AF-A0A259YS84-F1
#
_entry.id   AF-A0A259YS84-F1
#
_cell.length_a   1.000
_cell.length_b   1.000
_cell.length_c   1.000
_cell.angle_alpha   90.00
_cell.angle_beta   90.00
_cell.angle_gamma   90.00
#
_symmetry.space_group_name_H-M   'P 1'
#
loop_
_entity.id
_entity.type
_entity.pdbx_description
1 polymer ?
#
loop_
_entity_poly.entity_id
_entity_poly.type
_entity_poly.pdbx_seq_one_letter_code
_entity_poly.pdbx_strand_id
1 'polypeptide(L)'
;MATGSTLVRRLPEIVGLGRAAIGVAHMIAPTRANELLAGPDAAVATTRAAARTFGIREIYIGGGLYAATKYAPKLVRPLLRAGVAVDVWDTGAFALTAYLPRRTRVAGCAIAGGFVVAGVLAETQL
;
A
#
# COMPACT_ATOMS: atom_id res chain seq x y z
N MET A 1 12.89 8.90 -28.59
CA MET A 1 12.37 9.76 -27.49
C MET A 1 10.99 9.24 -27.12
N ALA A 2 10.87 8.49 -26.01
CA ALA A 2 9.58 7.94 -25.60
C ALA A 2 8.73 9.04 -24.94
N THR A 3 7.65 9.42 -25.60
CA THR A 3 6.53 10.21 -25.07
C THR A 3 5.72 9.35 -24.10
N GLY A 4 6.31 9.00 -22.95
CA GLY A 4 5.53 8.49 -21.82
C GLY A 4 4.58 9.60 -21.35
N SER A 5 3.29 9.29 -21.22
CA SER A 5 2.30 10.25 -20.71
C SER A 5 2.76 10.82 -19.36
N THR A 6 2.39 12.07 -19.07
CA THR A 6 2.70 12.73 -17.79
C THR A 6 2.32 11.89 -16.57
N LEU A 7 1.33 11.01 -16.71
CA LEU A 7 0.89 10.03 -15.72
C LEU A 7 2.00 9.02 -15.37
N VAL A 8 2.68 8.47 -16.37
CA VAL A 8 3.72 7.45 -16.20
C VAL A 8 4.93 8.02 -15.47
N ARG A 9 5.31 9.27 -15.76
CA ARG A 9 6.42 9.95 -15.06
C ARG A 9 6.11 10.23 -13.58
N ARG A 10 4.83 10.33 -13.21
CA ARG A 10 4.39 10.57 -11.84
C ARG A 10 3.97 9.30 -11.11
N LEU A 11 4.15 8.12 -11.69
CA LEU A 11 3.72 6.86 -11.08
C LEU A 11 4.33 6.64 -9.68
N PRO A 12 5.63 6.86 -9.42
CA PRO A 12 6.19 6.75 -8.07
C PRO A 12 5.54 7.71 -7.06
N GLU A 13 5.24 8.94 -7.49
CA GLU A 13 4.56 9.96 -6.68
C GLU A 13 3.14 9.50 -6.33
N ILE A 14 2.39 9.03 -7.33
CA ILE A 14 1.01 8.55 -7.19
C ILE A 14 0.97 7.32 -6.27
N VAL A 15 1.88 6.36 -6.45
CA VAL A 15 1.99 5.17 -5.58
C VAL A 15 2.27 5.59 -4.14
N GLY A 16 3.25 6.47 -3.94
CA GLY A 16 3.60 6.98 -2.60
C GLY A 16 2.42 7.67 -1.91
N LEU A 17 1.75 8.58 -2.62
CA LEU A 17 0.57 9.30 -2.10
C LEU A 17 -0.60 8.36 -1.83
N GLY A 18 -0.87 7.40 -2.71
CA GLY A 18 -1.94 6.42 -2.54
C GLY A 18 -1.77 5.60 -1.26
N ARG A 19 -0.56 5.09 -1.01
CA ARG A 19 -0.24 4.37 0.23
C ARG A 19 -0.38 5.26 1.45
N ALA A 20 0.19 6.46 1.41
CA ALA A 20 0.12 7.40 2.52
C ALA A 20 -1.35 7.74 2.87
N ALA A 21 -2.20 7.95 1.86
CA ALA A 21 -3.62 8.21 2.05
C ALA A 21 -4.36 7.04 2.70
N ILE A 22 -4.09 5.79 2.28
CA ILE A 22 -4.63 4.58 2.92
C ILE A 22 -4.18 4.51 4.38
N GLY A 23 -2.91 4.78 4.63
CA GLY A 23 -2.36 4.80 5.98
C GLY A 23 -3.02 5.85 6.89
N VAL A 24 -3.20 7.07 6.39
CA VAL A 24 -3.92 8.14 7.09
C VAL A 24 -5.37 7.75 7.38
N ALA A 25 -6.06 7.11 6.42
CA ALA A 25 -7.42 6.62 6.63
C ALA A 25 -7.49 5.59 7.78
N HIS A 26 -6.52 4.69 7.86
CA HIS A 26 -6.40 3.73 8.96
C HIS A 26 -6.07 4.38 10.31
N MET A 27 -5.37 5.52 10.32
CA MET A 27 -5.09 6.27 11.55
C MET A 27 -6.33 6.98 12.09
N ILE A 28 -7.06 7.69 11.22
CA ILE A 28 -8.19 8.56 11.57
C ILE A 28 -9.46 7.75 11.78
N ALA A 29 -9.77 6.84 10.86
CA ALA A 29 -11.03 6.10 10.83
C ALA A 29 -10.79 4.58 10.65
N PRO A 30 -10.06 3.91 11.57
CA PRO A 30 -9.63 2.53 11.43
C PRO A 30 -10.79 1.54 11.18
N THR A 31 -11.94 1.74 11.82
CA THR A 31 -13.10 0.86 11.61
C THR A 31 -13.58 0.92 10.16
N ARG A 32 -13.77 2.13 9.62
CA ARG A 32 -14.27 2.32 8.24
C ARG A 32 -13.22 1.93 7.20
N ALA A 33 -11.97 2.33 7.43
CA ALA A 33 -10.86 2.03 6.52
C ALA A 33 -10.58 0.53 6.43
N ASN A 34 -10.78 -0.21 7.53
CA ASN A 34 -10.50 -1.64 7.60
C ASN A 34 -11.74 -2.52 7.40
N GLU A 35 -12.93 -1.96 7.18
CA GLU A 35 -14.20 -2.73 7.07
C GLU A 35 -14.15 -3.76 5.93
N LEU A 36 -13.52 -3.41 4.81
CA LEU A 36 -13.35 -4.31 3.67
C LEU A 36 -12.46 -5.54 3.99
N LEU A 37 -11.51 -5.39 4.91
CA LEU A 37 -10.56 -6.42 5.28
C LEU A 37 -11.00 -7.16 6.54
N ALA A 38 -11.33 -6.46 7.62
CA ALA A 38 -11.72 -7.07 8.89
C ALA A 38 -13.20 -7.40 9.02
N GLY A 39 -14.08 -6.89 8.14
CA GLY A 39 -15.51 -7.16 8.21
C GLY A 39 -16.10 -6.77 9.58
N PRO A 40 -16.92 -7.63 10.21
CA PRO A 40 -17.49 -7.36 11.53
C PRO A 40 -16.45 -7.04 12.61
N ASP A 41 -15.25 -7.63 12.51
CA ASP A 41 -14.18 -7.46 13.49
C ASP A 41 -13.49 -6.09 13.39
N ALA A 42 -13.79 -5.28 12.37
CA ALA A 42 -13.20 -3.94 12.20
C ALA A 42 -13.49 -3.02 13.41
N ALA A 43 -14.59 -3.27 14.12
CA ALA A 43 -14.97 -2.54 15.33
C ALA A 43 -14.39 -3.12 16.62
N VAL A 44 -13.62 -4.22 16.57
CA VAL A 44 -12.94 -4.77 17.74
C VAL A 44 -11.73 -3.89 18.09
N ALA A 45 -11.49 -3.64 19.38
CA ALA A 45 -10.44 -2.72 19.84
C ALA A 45 -9.04 -3.13 19.38
N THR A 46 -8.72 -4.42 19.45
CA THR A 46 -7.44 -4.99 18.99
C THR A 46 -7.28 -4.87 17.48
N THR A 47 -8.34 -5.10 16.71
CA THR A 47 -8.35 -4.90 15.26
C THR A 47 -8.13 -3.44 14.88
N ARG A 48 -8.71 -2.47 15.61
CA ARG A 48 -8.42 -1.05 15.40
C ARG A 48 -6.99 -0.67 15.73
N ALA A 49 -6.40 -1.28 16.77
CA ALA A 49 -5.00 -1.05 17.11
C ALA A 49 -4.09 -1.60 16.00
N ALA A 50 -4.35 -2.82 15.52
CA ALA A 50 -3.65 -3.43 14.39
C ALA A 50 -3.84 -2.64 13.08
N ALA A 51 -5.03 -2.11 12.84
CA ALA A 51 -5.30 -1.23 11.69
C ALA A 51 -4.40 0.02 11.73
N ARG A 52 -4.18 0.61 12.91
CA ARG A 52 -3.29 1.77 13.05
C ARG A 52 -1.82 1.42 12.90
N THR A 53 -1.38 0.25 13.36
CA THR A 53 0.01 -0.19 13.15
C THR A 53 0.28 -0.45 11.66
N PHE A 54 -0.68 -1.02 10.93
CA PHE A 54 -0.65 -1.07 9.48
C PHE A 54 -0.66 0.34 8.86
N GLY A 55 -1.52 1.23 9.37
CA GLY A 55 -1.66 2.59 8.86
C GLY A 55 -0.37 3.41 8.93
N ILE A 56 0.33 3.40 10.07
CA ILE A 56 1.59 4.14 10.22
C ILE A 56 2.70 3.58 9.31
N ARG A 57 2.73 2.26 9.06
CA ARG A 57 3.65 1.65 8.09
C ARG A 57 3.39 2.19 6.68
N GLU A 58 2.13 2.27 6.27
CA GLU A 58 1.77 2.79 4.94
C GLU A 58 2.08 4.28 4.78
N ILE A 59 1.90 5.08 5.84
CA ILE A 59 2.35 6.48 5.87
C ILE A 59 3.87 6.57 5.72
N TYR A 60 4.62 5.75 6.44
CA TYR A 60 6.08 5.77 6.39
C TYR A 60 6.62 5.35 5.02
N ILE A 61 6.16 4.22 4.48
CA ILE A 61 6.58 3.71 3.17
C ILE A 61 6.14 4.66 2.05
N GLY A 62 4.85 5.01 2.02
CA GLY A 62 4.28 5.85 0.97
C GLY A 62 4.75 7.30 1.03
N GLY A 63 4.74 7.89 2.22
CA GLY A 63 5.21 9.25 2.46
C GLY A 63 6.72 9.39 2.24
N GLY A 64 7.51 8.39 2.66
CA GLY A 64 8.93 8.33 2.38
C GLY A 64 9.24 8.25 0.89
N LEU A 65 8.49 7.42 0.14
CA LEU A 65 8.59 7.36 -1.32
C LEU A 65 8.24 8.70 -1.97
N TYR A 66 7.12 9.32 -1.58
CA TYR A 66 6.72 10.63 -2.10
C TYR A 66 7.74 11.73 -1.76
N ALA A 67 8.29 11.75 -0.55
CA ALA A 67 9.35 12.69 -0.20
C ALA A 67 10.61 12.45 -1.05
N ALA A 68 10.98 11.19 -1.29
CA ALA A 68 12.15 10.85 -2.10
C ALA A 68 12.02 11.32 -3.56
N THR A 69 10.82 11.33 -4.16
CA THR A 69 10.66 11.86 -5.53
C THR A 69 11.01 13.35 -5.65
N LYS A 70 10.92 14.11 -4.55
CA LYS A 70 11.22 15.54 -4.52
C LYS A 70 12.62 15.85 -3.99
N TYR A 71 13.03 15.16 -2.93
CA TYR A 71 14.19 15.56 -2.13
C TYR A 71 15.36 14.57 -2.20
N ALA A 72 15.11 13.31 -2.61
CA ALA A 72 16.16 12.29 -2.70
C ALA A 72 15.92 11.31 -3.86
N PRO A 73 15.99 11.75 -5.14
CA PRO A 73 15.60 10.92 -6.29
C PRO A 73 16.34 9.58 -6.39
N LYS A 74 17.59 9.52 -5.91
CA LYS A 74 18.40 8.28 -5.87
C LYS A 74 17.78 7.19 -4.98
N LEU A 75 16.91 7.55 -4.03
CA LEU A 75 16.25 6.63 -3.11
C LEU A 75 14.90 6.13 -3.64
N VAL A 76 14.35 6.69 -4.72
CA VAL A 76 13.03 6.31 -5.23
C VAL A 76 12.99 4.83 -5.61
N ARG A 77 13.98 4.36 -6.38
CA ARG A 77 14.05 2.96 -6.81
C ARG A 77 14.16 1.96 -5.65
N PRO A 78 15.09 2.10 -4.69
CA PRO A 78 15.15 1.17 -3.56
C PRO A 78 13.91 1.24 -2.66
N LEU A 79 13.30 2.42 -2.47
CA LEU A 79 12.06 2.54 -1.69
C LEU A 79 10.86 1.88 -2.39
N LEU A 80 10.74 2.01 -3.72
CA LEU A 80 9.74 1.27 -4.50
C LEU A 80 9.91 -0.24 -4.33
N ARG A 81 11.13 -0.75 -4.48
CA ARG A 81 11.42 -2.19 -4.30
C ARG A 81 11.07 -2.69 -2.90
N ALA A 82 11.42 -1.91 -1.87
CA ALA A 82 11.07 -2.23 -0.49
C ALA A 82 9.55 -2.29 -0.29
N GLY A 83 8.82 -1.31 -0.84
CA GLY A 83 7.36 -1.31 -0.84
C GLY A 83 6.76 -2.52 -1.57
N VAL A 84 7.27 -2.85 -2.76
CA VAL A 84 6.84 -4.03 -3.52
C VAL A 84 7.08 -5.32 -2.75
N ALA A 85 8.24 -5.50 -2.11
CA ALA A 85 8.52 -6.69 -1.29
C ALA A 85 7.51 -6.83 -0.13
N VAL A 86 7.19 -5.70 0.51
CA VAL A 86 6.15 -5.59 1.53
C VAL A 86 4.78 -6.03 0.99
N ASP A 87 4.38 -5.56 -0.19
CA ASP A 87 3.07 -5.88 -0.76
C ASP A 87 2.97 -7.33 -1.25
N VAL A 88 4.07 -7.90 -1.74
CA VAL A 88 4.14 -9.34 -2.07
C VAL A 88 3.90 -10.16 -0.81
N TRP A 89 4.53 -9.77 0.31
CA TRP A 89 4.30 -10.44 1.60
C TRP A 89 2.84 -10.32 2.04
N ASP A 90 2.26 -9.12 1.98
CA ASP A 90 0.87 -8.88 2.37
C ASP A 90 -0.10 -9.67 1.47
N THR A 91 0.16 -9.73 0.16
CA THR A 91 -0.61 -10.54 -0.79
C THR A 91 -0.56 -12.01 -0.41
N GLY A 92 0.63 -12.54 -0.11
CA GLY A 92 0.81 -13.91 0.36
C GLY A 92 0.07 -14.16 1.68
N ALA A 93 0.14 -13.23 2.63
CA ALA A 93 -0.55 -13.34 3.90
C ALA A 93 -2.08 -13.44 3.71
N PHE A 94 -2.68 -12.57 2.88
CA PHE A 94 -4.11 -12.66 2.56
C PHE A 94 -4.46 -13.95 1.80
N ALA A 95 -3.63 -14.36 0.83
CA ALA A 95 -3.90 -15.54 0.01
C ALA A 95 -3.82 -16.86 0.79
N LEU A 96 -2.92 -16.94 1.77
CA LEU A 96 -2.55 -18.20 2.43
C LEU A 96 -3.11 -18.35 3.85
N THR A 97 -3.62 -17.28 4.48
CA THR A 97 -4.19 -17.38 5.83
C THR A 97 -5.42 -18.30 5.86
N ALA A 98 -5.35 -19.35 6.66
CA ALA A 98 -6.43 -20.31 6.84
C ALA A 98 -7.68 -19.67 7.47
N TYR A 99 -8.86 -20.16 7.10
CA TYR A 99 -10.16 -19.69 7.62
C TYR A 99 -10.49 -18.21 7.39
N LEU A 100 -9.68 -17.51 6.59
CA LEU A 100 -9.94 -16.12 6.22
C LEU A 100 -11.18 -16.03 5.32
N PRO A 101 -12.18 -15.18 5.64
CA PRO A 101 -13.36 -15.01 4.80
C PRO A 101 -12.98 -14.68 3.35
N ARG A 102 -13.70 -15.27 2.38
CA ARG A 102 -13.38 -15.11 0.95
C ARG A 102 -13.34 -13.65 0.51
N ARG A 103 -14.27 -12.82 1.03
CA ARG A 103 -14.31 -11.38 0.73
C ARG A 103 -13.05 -10.67 1.18
N THR A 104 -12.62 -10.90 2.41
CA THR A 104 -11.36 -10.36 2.96
C THR A 104 -10.16 -10.82 2.15
N ARG A 105 -10.09 -12.11 1.83
CA ARG A 105 -9.01 -12.69 1.02
C ARG A 105 -8.88 -11.98 -0.32
N VAL A 106 -9.99 -11.88 -1.05
CA VAL A 106 -10.01 -11.25 -2.38
C VAL A 106 -9.68 -9.77 -2.27
N ALA A 107 -10.28 -9.04 -1.33
CA ALA A 107 -10.02 -7.62 -1.14
C ALA A 107 -8.55 -7.35 -0.78
N GLY A 108 -7.99 -8.10 0.17
CA GLY A 108 -6.60 -7.97 0.58
C GLY A 108 -5.61 -8.30 -0.54
N CYS A 109 -5.85 -9.40 -1.28
CA CYS A 109 -5.03 -9.75 -2.44
C CYS A 109 -5.13 -8.71 -3.55
N ALA A 110 -6.32 -8.16 -3.81
CA ALA A 110 -6.52 -7.15 -4.84
C ALA A 110 -5.83 -5.82 -4.49
N ILE A 111 -5.91 -5.39 -3.23
CA ILE A 111 -5.27 -4.15 -2.77
C ILE A 111 -3.75 -4.32 -2.77
N ALA A 112 -3.22 -5.32 -2.06
CA ALA A 112 -1.78 -5.53 -1.95
C ALA A 112 -1.17 -5.88 -3.33
N GLY A 113 -1.78 -6.81 -4.05
CA GLY A 113 -1.33 -7.18 -5.40
C GLY A 113 -1.42 -6.02 -6.39
N GLY A 114 -2.41 -5.13 -6.24
CA GLY A 114 -2.51 -3.89 -7.01
C GLY A 114 -1.30 -2.98 -6.79
N PHE A 115 -0.84 -2.82 -5.54
CA PHE A 115 0.37 -2.05 -5.24
C PHE A 115 1.66 -2.74 -5.69
N VAL A 116 1.74 -4.09 -5.68
CA VAL A 116 2.84 -4.82 -6.34
C VAL A 116 2.94 -4.44 -7.80
N VAL A 117 1.82 -4.56 -8.53
CA VAL A 117 1.79 -4.25 -9.98
C VAL A 117 2.14 -2.78 -10.21
N ALA A 118 1.54 -1.85 -9.46
CA ALA A 118 1.81 -0.43 -9.59
C ALA A 118 3.28 -0.08 -9.28
N GLY A 119 3.87 -0.69 -8.26
CA GLY A 119 5.26 -0.48 -7.87
C GLY A 119 6.25 -1.02 -8.89
N VAL A 120 6.02 -2.23 -9.42
CA VAL A 120 6.84 -2.81 -10.50
C VAL A 120 6.75 -1.96 -11.76
N LEU A 121 5.54 -1.55 -12.16
CA LEU A 121 5.36 -0.65 -13.29
C LEU A 121 6.07 0.68 -13.07
N ALA A 122 5.97 1.27 -11.88
CA ALA A 122 6.66 2.52 -11.55
C ALA A 122 8.19 2.35 -11.64
N GLU A 123 8.71 1.20 -11.21
CA GLU A 123 10.13 0.92 -11.29
C GLU A 123 10.63 0.77 -12.73
N THR A 124 9.90 0.07 -13.60
CA THR A 124 10.31 -0.13 -15.01
C THR A 124 10.42 1.16 -15.82
N GLN A 125 9.88 2.26 -15.29
CA GLN A 125 9.81 3.57 -15.92
C GLN A 125 10.83 4.56 -15.34
N LEU A 126 11.65 4.14 -14.36
CA LEU A 126 12.77 4.89 -13.78
C LEU A 126 14.09 4.54 -14.48
#